data_AF-A0A3D5KR32-F1
#
_entry.id   AF-A0A3D5KR32-F1
#
_cell.length_a   1.000
_cell.length_b   1.000
_cell.length_c   1.000
_cell.angle_alpha   90.00
_cell.angle_beta   90.00
_cell.angle_gamma   90.00
#
_symmetry.space_group_name_H-M   'P 1'
#
loop_
_entity.id
_entity.type
_entity.pdbx_description
1 polymer ?
#
loop_
_entity_poly.entity_id
_entity_poly.type
_entity_poly.pdbx_seq_one_letter_code
_entity_poly.pdbx_strand_id
1 'polypeptide(L)'
;MSTTYIAFDRRSGQILSVHHGANDAADARECCIQQHTEISDEHVAVTNIFSDAMHQEKRYKVDIDRKVLIEVVEEDGVGFGFGATHLSRLG
;
A
#
# COMPACT_ATOMS: atom_id res chain seq x y z
N MET A 1 -2.20 0.12 18.09
CA MET A 1 -2.82 0.09 16.75
C MET A 1 -1.71 0.30 15.74
N SER A 2 -1.44 -0.69 14.90
CA SER A 2 -0.40 -0.59 13.88
C SER A 2 -0.99 0.13 12.67
N THR A 3 -0.54 1.35 12.40
CA THR A 3 -0.96 2.08 11.19
C THR A 3 -0.31 1.43 9.99
N THR A 4 -1.11 1.08 8.98
CA THR A 4 -0.60 0.64 7.68
C THR A 4 -0.82 1.75 6.69
N TYR A 5 0.24 2.12 5.98
CA TYR A 5 0.16 3.09 4.89
C TYR A 5 0.19 2.36 3.56
N ILE A 6 -0.67 2.77 2.65
CA ILE A 6 -0.77 2.22 1.31
C ILE A 6 -0.46 3.33 0.34
N ALA A 7 0.61 3.16 -0.43
CA ALA A 7 0.87 3.97 -1.60
C ALA A 7 0.14 3.36 -2.79
N PHE A 8 -0.61 4.18 -3.51
CA PHE A 8 -1.39 3.76 -4.66
C PHE A 8 -1.29 4.79 -5.80
N ASP A 9 -1.44 4.31 -7.03
CA ASP A 9 -1.55 5.16 -8.20
C ASP A 9 -2.95 5.81 -8.23
N ARG A 10 -2.96 7.14 -8.22
CA ARG A 10 -4.21 7.93 -8.18
C ARG A 10 -5.01 7.91 -9.49
N ARG A 11 -4.47 7.34 -10.57
CA ARG A 11 -5.15 7.27 -11.87
C ARG A 11 -5.97 5.98 -11.99
N SER A 12 -5.46 4.90 -11.41
CA SER A 12 -6.03 3.55 -11.53
C SER A 12 -6.54 2.96 -10.21
N GLY A 13 -6.14 3.52 -9.07
CA GLY A 13 -6.42 2.97 -7.74
C GLY A 13 -5.58 1.73 -7.44
N GLN A 14 -4.59 1.43 -8.30
CA GLN A 14 -3.69 0.30 -8.14
C GLN A 14 -2.77 0.55 -6.96
N ILE A 15 -2.66 -0.46 -6.09
CA ILE A 15 -1.76 -0.40 -4.95
C ILE A 15 -0.34 -0.66 -5.44
N LEU A 16 0.56 0.25 -5.11
CA LEU A 16 1.97 0.20 -5.50
C LEU A 16 2.79 -0.45 -4.40
N SER A 17 2.62 0.00 -3.16
CA SER A 17 3.32 -0.57 -2.00
C SER A 17 2.52 -0.41 -0.71
N VAL A 18 2.82 -1.27 0.25
CA VAL A 18 2.19 -1.27 1.57
C VAL A 18 3.25 -1.28 2.66
N HIS A 19 3.12 -0.35 3.58
CA HIS A 19 4.09 -0.04 4.62
C HIS A 19 3.44 -0.26 5.98
N HIS A 20 3.80 -1.37 6.61
CA HIS A 20 3.36 -1.69 7.96
C HIS A 20 4.29 -1.01 8.98
N GLY A 21 3.75 -0.13 9.81
CA GLY A 21 4.53 0.53 10.87
C GLY A 21 5.42 1.68 10.40
N ALA A 22 5.21 2.22 9.19
CA ALA A 22 5.77 3.52 8.85
C ALA A 22 5.27 4.59 9.84
N ASN A 23 6.10 5.58 10.14
CA ASN A 23 5.75 6.62 11.09
C ASN A 23 4.70 7.58 10.49
N ASP A 24 4.86 7.91 9.20
CA ASP A 24 4.09 8.94 8.52
C ASP A 24 3.87 8.60 7.03
N ALA A 25 2.85 9.21 6.42
CA ALA A 25 2.51 9.00 5.01
C ALA A 25 3.64 9.42 4.05
N ALA A 26 4.48 10.39 4.45
CA ALA A 26 5.60 10.86 3.64
C ALA A 26 6.70 9.79 3.49
N ASP A 27 6.99 9.05 4.56
CA ASP A 27 7.96 7.95 4.57
C ASP A 27 7.52 6.81 3.64
N ALA A 28 6.25 6.40 3.76
CA ALA A 28 5.65 5.41 2.87
C ALA A 28 5.68 5.85 1.39
N ARG A 29 5.47 7.14 1.13
CA ARG A 29 5.54 7.70 -0.23
C ARG A 29 6.95 7.68 -0.78
N GLU A 30 7.93 8.12 0.00
CA GLU A 30 9.34 8.14 -0.41
C GLU A 30 9.84 6.73 -0.70
N CYS A 31 9.57 5.76 0.19
CA CYS A 31 9.91 4.37 -0.05
C CYS A 31 9.23 3.81 -1.30
N CYS A 32 7.97 4.16 -1.56
CA CYS A 32 7.28 3.75 -2.78
C CYS A 32 7.97 4.28 -4.05
N ILE A 33 8.34 5.57 -4.06
CA ILE A 33 8.98 6.20 -5.22
C ILE A 33 10.38 5.63 -5.45
N GLN A 34 11.13 5.36 -4.38
CA GLN A 34 12.43 4.71 -4.48
C GLN A 34 12.35 3.30 -5.05
N GLN A 35 11.26 2.57 -4.78
CA GLN A 35 11.03 1.21 -5.30
C GLN A 35 10.42 1.19 -6.70
N HIS A 36 9.60 2.18 -7.05
CA HIS A 36 8.90 2.29 -8.33
C HIS A 36 9.39 3.50 -9.12
N THR A 37 10.52 3.34 -9.81
CA THR A 37 11.17 4.41 -10.61
C THR A 37 10.38 4.81 -11.86
N GLU A 38 9.41 4.00 -12.26
CA GLU A 38 8.56 4.17 -13.44
C GLU A 38 7.29 5.01 -13.19
N ILE A 39 6.94 5.27 -11.93
CA ILE A 39 5.77 6.09 -11.57
C ILE A 39 6.22 7.47 -11.11
N SER A 40 5.68 8.51 -11.76
CA SER A 40 5.94 9.89 -11.35
C SER A 40 5.34 10.18 -9.97
N ASP A 41 6.11 10.88 -9.16
CA ASP A 41 5.77 11.36 -7.81
C ASP A 41 4.35 11.97 -7.71
N GLU A 42 3.92 12.73 -8.72
CA GLU A 42 2.59 13.37 -8.80
C GLU A 42 1.41 12.39 -8.85
N HIS A 43 1.67 11.15 -9.28
CA HIS A 43 0.70 10.07 -9.42
C HIS A 43 0.60 9.17 -8.19
N VAL A 44 1.51 9.31 -7.23
CA VAL A 44 1.52 8.50 -6.01
C VAL A 44 0.74 9.22 -4.90
N ALA A 45 -0.35 8.60 -4.46
CA ALA A 45 -1.08 9.00 -3.27
C ALA A 45 -0.86 7.99 -2.14
N VAL A 46 -0.93 8.44 -0.89
CA VAL A 46 -0.84 7.58 0.29
C VAL A 46 -2.10 7.70 1.12
N THR A 47 -2.65 6.57 1.53
CA THR A 47 -3.75 6.50 2.50
C THR A 47 -3.34 5.63 3.68
N ASN A 48 -3.86 5.94 4.86
CA ASN A 48 -3.68 5.10 6.04
C ASN A 48 -4.91 4.21 6.25
N ILE A 49 -4.66 2.96 6.57
CA ILE A 49 -5.71 1.99 6.89
C ILE A 49 -5.36 1.25 8.18
N PHE A 50 -6.42 0.82 8.87
CA PHE A 50 -6.29 -0.01 10.05
C PHE A 50 -6.17 -1.47 9.60
N SER A 51 -5.02 -2.09 9.89
CA SER A 51 -4.68 -3.45 9.44
C SER A 51 -5.70 -4.52 9.82
N ASP A 52 -6.50 -4.30 10.86
CA ASP A 52 -7.56 -5.21 11.31
C ASP A 52 -8.61 -5.50 10.23
N ALA A 53 -8.74 -4.64 9.22
CA ALA A 53 -9.70 -4.81 8.13
C ALA A 53 -9.19 -5.66 6.95
N MET A 54 -7.93 -6.12 6.97
CA MET A 54 -7.32 -6.80 5.84
C MET A 54 -7.11 -8.30 6.10
N HIS A 55 -7.79 -9.13 5.33
CA HIS A 55 -7.56 -10.57 5.27
C HIS A 55 -6.55 -10.96 4.18
N GLN A 56 -5.63 -11.86 4.54
CA GLN A 56 -4.54 -12.35 3.67
C GLN A 56 -5.02 -13.05 2.40
N GLU A 57 -6.18 -13.70 2.43
CA GLU A 57 -6.73 -14.46 1.30
C GLU A 57 -7.51 -13.59 0.31
N LYS A 58 -7.64 -12.30 0.61
CA LYS A 58 -8.43 -11.35 -0.17
C LYS A 58 -7.51 -10.41 -0.92
N ARG A 59 -7.98 -9.98 -2.09
CA ARG A 59 -7.32 -8.97 -2.90
C ARG A 59 -8.00 -7.64 -2.68
N TYR A 60 -7.20 -6.58 -2.76
CA TYR A 60 -7.71 -5.24 -2.52
C TYR A 60 -7.21 -4.24 -3.55
N LYS A 61 -8.01 -3.18 -3.71
CA LYS A 61 -7.65 -1.95 -4.42
C LYS A 61 -8.05 -0.74 -3.57
N VAL A 62 -7.50 0.43 -3.90
CA VAL A 62 -7.96 1.68 -3.31
C VAL A 62 -9.04 2.27 -4.21
N ASP A 63 -10.22 2.47 -3.64
CA ASP A 63 -11.26 3.31 -4.24
C ASP A 63 -10.79 4.77 -4.15
N ILE A 64 -10.47 5.38 -5.30
CA ILE A 64 -9.87 6.73 -5.36
C ILE A 64 -10.85 7.80 -4.84
N ASP A 65 -12.14 7.66 -5.13
CA ASP A 65 -13.18 8.61 -4.74
C ASP A 65 -13.40 8.60 -3.23
N ARG A 66 -13.45 7.41 -2.65
CA ARG A 66 -13.71 7.21 -1.21
C ARG A 66 -12.44 7.18 -0.37
N LYS A 67 -11.28 7.00 -1.00
CA LYS A 67 -9.96 6.80 -0.37
C LYS A 67 -9.94 5.65 0.63
N VAL A 68 -10.77 4.63 0.37
CA VAL A 68 -10.88 3.43 1.20
C VAL A 68 -10.37 2.22 0.45
N LEU A 69 -9.97 1.21 1.22
CA LEU A 69 -9.65 -0.09 0.68
C LEU A 69 -10.95 -0.83 0.36
N ILE A 70 -11.07 -1.36 -0.86
CA ILE A 70 -12.17 -2.23 -1.26
C ILE A 70 -11.64 -3.61 -1.60
N GLU A 71 -12.34 -4.64 -1.15
CA GLU A 71 -12.11 -6.02 -1.56
C GLU A 71 -12.53 -6.17 -3.03
N VAL A 72 -11.66 -6.79 -3.83
CA VAL A 72 -11.92 -7.08 -5.24
C VAL A 72 -11.79 -8.57 -5.49
N VAL A 73 -12.66 -9.10 -6.35
CA VAL A 73 -12.67 -10.52 -6.73
C VAL A 73 -11.69 -10.80 -7.88
N GLU A 74 -11.16 -9.75 -8.53
CA GLU A 74 -10.41 -9.83 -9.79
C GLU A 74 -8.88 -10.04 -9.64
N GLU A 75 -8.21 -10.36 -10.75
CA GLU A 75 -6.75 -10.55 -10.86
C GLU A 75 -5.94 -9.24 -10.68
N ASP A 76 -6.55 -8.07 -10.94
CA ASP A 76 -5.88 -6.78 -10.82
C ASP A 76 -5.73 -6.26 -9.37
N GLY A 77 -6.22 -6.99 -8.37
CA GLY A 77 -6.07 -6.62 -6.96
C GLY A 77 -4.75 -7.13 -6.37
N VAL A 78 -4.14 -6.34 -5.48
CA VAL A 78 -2.93 -6.77 -4.78
C VAL A 78 -3.35 -7.61 -3.57
N GLY A 79 -2.86 -8.85 -3.52
CA GLY A 79 -2.96 -9.70 -2.35
C GLY A 79 -1.84 -9.36 -1.37
N PHE A 80 -2.19 -9.03 -0.13
CA PHE A 80 -1.19 -8.77 0.91
C PHE A 80 -0.82 -10.07 1.59
N GLY A 81 0.35 -10.61 1.24
CA GLY A 81 1.05 -11.54 2.10
C GLY A 81 1.58 -10.76 3.29
N PHE A 82 0.98 -10.92 4.47
CA PHE A 82 1.54 -10.45 5.74
C PHE A 82 2.74 -11.33 6.13
N GLY A 83 3.73 -11.44 5.24
CA GLY A 83 5.06 -11.88 5.61
C GLY A 83 5.65 -10.75 6.42
N ALA A 84 5.99 -11.03 7.69
CA ALA A 84 6.77 -10.13 8.52
C ALA A 84 7.82 -9.46 7.64
N THR A 85 7.77 -8.13 7.54
CA THR A 85 8.79 -7.32 6.87
C THR A 85 10.13 -7.87 7.33
N HIS A 86 10.81 -8.61 6.45
CA HIS A 86 12.11 -9.16 6.77
C HIS A 86 13.00 -7.93 6.82
N LEU A 87 13.18 -7.41 8.04
CA LEU A 87 14.32 -6.61 8.46
C LEU A 87 15.55 -7.45 8.12
N SER A 88 15.94 -7.45 6.85
CA SER A 88 17.25 -7.87 6.40
C SER A 88 18.18 -6.73 6.77
N ARG A 89 18.37 -6.59 8.08
CA ARG A 89 19.42 -5.80 8.69
C ARG A 89 20.71 -6.50 8.30
N LEU A 90 21.49 -5.84 7.45
CA LEU A 90 22.94 -5.92 7.29
C LEU A 90 23.64 -7.05 8.06
N GLY A 91 24.24 -7.98 7.33
CA GLY A 91 25.32 -8.86 7.78
C GLY A 91 26.44 -8.84 6.75
#